data_AF-A0A519SMX3-F1
#
_entry.id   AF-A0A519SMX3-F1
#
_cell.length_a   1.000
_cell.length_b   1.000
_cell.length_c   1.000
_cell.angle_alpha   90.00
_cell.angle_beta   90.00
_cell.angle_gamma   90.00
#
_symmetry.space_group_name_H-M   'P 1'
#
loop_
_entity.id
_entity.type
_entity.pdbx_description
1 polymer ?
#
loop_
_entity_poly.entity_id
_entity_poly.type
_entity_poly.pdbx_seq_one_letter_code
_entity_poly.pdbx_strand_id
1 'polypeptide(L)'
;MNNADNPNTNNALGQHYGSARRADITVTPYARIDSTQFRSKDRRRTLLLTSGSTYPAAAALVYTNKYLNASADYVPIHRYSEVLLNRAEALAQLATGVSTDAVTLLNQVRSRSVPSIPAYPAYTAAGFASKQALIDAILFERRLELAFEGHRYYDLMRYKRSPSRFSYGDQKAVFPIPLVDTQQNPNLVQNPGY
;
A
#
# COMPACT_ATOMS: atom_id res chain seq x y z
N MET A 1 21.32 -13.13 -4.23
CA MET A 1 20.96 -12.54 -5.53
C MET A 1 22.21 -11.95 -6.12
N ASN A 2 22.66 -12.44 -7.27
CA ASN A 2 23.81 -11.88 -7.99
C ASN A 2 23.32 -10.95 -9.11
N ASN A 3 24.22 -10.25 -9.81
CA ASN A 3 23.84 -9.32 -10.87
C ASN A 3 23.15 -9.99 -12.09
N ALA A 4 23.22 -11.32 -12.24
CA ALA A 4 22.55 -12.04 -13.31
C ALA A 4 21.06 -12.31 -13.01
N ASP A 5 20.65 -12.25 -11.73
CA ASP A 5 19.25 -12.36 -11.32
C ASP A 5 18.47 -11.04 -11.49
N ASN A 6 19.18 -9.93 -11.76
CA ASN A 6 18.53 -8.63 -11.88
C ASN A 6 17.72 -8.53 -13.18
N PRO A 7 16.50 -7.97 -13.12
CA PRO A 7 15.71 -7.75 -14.31
C PRO A 7 16.48 -6.84 -15.27
N ASN A 8 16.61 -7.28 -16.52
CA ASN A 8 17.18 -6.46 -17.57
C ASN A 8 16.26 -5.25 -17.86
N THR A 9 16.72 -4.37 -18.76
CA THR A 9 16.01 -3.16 -19.15
C THR A 9 14.60 -3.38 -19.67
N ASN A 10 14.16 -4.60 -20.01
CA ASN A 10 12.80 -4.84 -20.52
C ASN A 10 11.79 -5.25 -19.44
N ASN A 11 12.24 -5.89 -18.36
CA ASN A 11 11.35 -6.54 -17.37
C ASN A 11 11.39 -5.90 -15.98
N ALA A 12 12.12 -4.79 -15.82
CA ALA A 12 12.19 -4.11 -14.54
C ALA A 12 10.93 -3.30 -14.22
N LEU A 13 10.62 -3.19 -12.94
CA LEU A 13 9.43 -2.48 -12.46
C LEU A 13 9.35 -1.04 -12.97
N GLY A 14 10.48 -0.31 -12.99
CA GLY A 14 10.50 1.06 -13.50
C GLY A 14 10.05 1.20 -14.95
N GLN A 15 10.15 0.14 -15.77
CA GLN A 15 9.68 0.14 -17.16
C GLN A 15 8.17 0.16 -17.28
N HIS A 16 7.51 -0.68 -16.49
CA HIS A 16 6.06 -0.85 -16.54
C HIS A 16 5.32 0.22 -15.74
N TYR A 17 5.87 0.62 -14.59
CA TYR A 17 5.19 1.49 -13.63
C TYR A 17 5.56 2.97 -13.74
N GLY A 18 6.69 3.31 -14.35
CA GLY A 18 7.19 4.68 -14.47
C GLY A 18 6.64 5.43 -15.69
N SER A 19 6.36 6.73 -15.54
CA SER A 19 5.77 7.56 -16.61
C SER A 19 6.72 7.85 -17.78
N ALA A 20 8.03 7.89 -17.54
CA ALA A 20 9.03 8.24 -18.55
C ALA A 20 9.53 7.02 -19.36
N ARG A 21 8.82 5.89 -19.26
CA ARG A 21 9.23 4.61 -19.85
C ARG A 21 8.08 4.00 -20.67
N ARG A 22 7.89 2.67 -20.63
CA ARG A 22 6.75 2.02 -21.32
C ARG A 22 5.43 2.45 -20.72
N ALA A 23 5.40 2.66 -19.41
CA ALA A 23 4.22 3.17 -18.70
C ALA A 23 2.98 2.25 -18.89
N ASP A 24 3.21 0.94 -18.95
CA ASP A 24 2.16 -0.06 -19.20
C ASP A 24 1.10 -0.10 -18.09
N ILE A 25 1.44 0.32 -16.86
CA ILE A 25 0.56 0.25 -15.69
C ILE A 25 0.40 1.63 -15.06
N THR A 26 -0.84 2.09 -14.99
CA THR A 26 -1.23 3.35 -14.33
C THR A 26 -1.80 3.11 -12.95
N VAL A 27 -1.68 4.11 -12.09
CA VAL A 27 -2.31 4.15 -10.77
C VAL A 27 -3.77 4.57 -10.95
N THR A 28 -4.68 3.67 -10.62
CA THR A 28 -6.12 3.94 -10.69
C THR A 28 -6.54 5.00 -9.67
N PRO A 29 -7.68 5.69 -9.90
CA PRO A 29 -8.30 6.59 -8.92
C PRO A 29 -8.57 6.00 -7.53
N TYR A 30 -8.58 4.68 -7.44
CA TYR A 30 -8.73 3.95 -6.20
C TYR A 30 -7.40 3.74 -5.46
N ALA A 31 -6.37 3.31 -6.20
CA ALA A 31 -5.05 3.08 -5.66
C ALA A 31 -4.27 4.38 -5.42
N ARG A 32 -4.67 5.48 -6.07
CA ARG A 32 -4.08 6.79 -5.84
C ARG A 32 -4.30 7.21 -4.38
N ILE A 33 -3.28 7.84 -3.84
CA ILE A 33 -3.37 8.56 -2.57
C ILE A 33 -3.37 10.02 -2.97
N ASP A 34 -4.53 10.64 -2.88
CA ASP A 34 -4.65 12.04 -3.27
C ASP A 34 -3.79 12.91 -2.34
N SER A 35 -3.21 13.96 -2.92
CA SER A 35 -2.54 15.03 -2.18
C SER A 35 -3.33 15.57 -0.98
N THR A 36 -4.66 15.57 -1.06
CA THR A 36 -5.59 15.96 0.00
C THR A 36 -5.61 15.00 1.19
N GLN A 37 -5.22 13.74 0.97
CA GLN A 37 -5.07 12.75 2.04
C GLN A 37 -3.74 12.93 2.78
N PHE A 38 -2.72 13.50 2.12
CA PHE A 38 -1.47 13.84 2.79
C PHE A 38 -1.59 15.13 3.58
N ARG A 39 -0.82 15.21 4.68
CA ARG A 39 -0.54 16.49 5.32
C ARG A 39 0.28 17.35 4.35
N SER A 40 0.12 18.67 4.38
CA SER A 40 0.70 19.54 3.33
C SER A 40 2.24 19.47 3.25
N LYS A 41 2.91 19.16 4.38
CA LYS A 41 4.37 18.96 4.48
C LYS A 41 4.79 17.49 4.61
N ASP A 42 3.91 16.54 4.33
CA ASP A 42 4.31 15.13 4.26
C ASP A 42 5.17 14.92 3.01
N ARG A 43 6.42 14.50 3.20
CA ARG A 43 7.39 14.30 2.11
C ARG A 43 6.90 13.29 1.06
N ARG A 44 6.06 12.32 1.45
CA ARG A 44 5.56 11.27 0.55
C ARG A 44 4.62 11.81 -0.52
N ARG A 45 4.00 12.98 -0.29
CA ARG A 45 3.04 13.61 -1.20
C ARG A 45 3.59 13.82 -2.61
N THR A 46 4.88 14.14 -2.73
CA THR A 46 5.55 14.41 -4.01
C THR A 46 6.43 13.26 -4.49
N LEU A 47 6.75 12.30 -3.61
CA LEU A 47 7.68 11.22 -3.91
C LEU A 47 7.01 10.00 -4.53
N LEU A 48 5.72 9.80 -4.29
CA LEU A 48 5.05 8.53 -4.61
C LEU A 48 4.39 8.52 -5.99
N LEU A 49 3.96 9.67 -6.49
CA LEU A 49 3.14 9.77 -7.69
C LEU A 49 3.69 10.82 -8.64
N THR A 50 3.56 10.55 -9.94
CA THR A 50 3.82 11.51 -11.01
C THR A 50 2.71 11.45 -12.04
N SER A 51 2.45 12.57 -12.70
CA SER A 51 1.56 12.61 -13.86
C SER A 51 2.39 12.40 -15.12
N GLY A 52 1.88 11.61 -16.05
CA GLY A 52 2.47 11.42 -17.38
C GLY A 52 1.43 11.57 -18.48
N SER A 53 1.88 11.98 -19.66
CA SER A 53 1.12 11.89 -20.90
C SER A 53 1.80 10.86 -21.79
N THR A 54 1.31 9.62 -21.75
CA THR A 54 1.72 8.58 -22.69
C THR A 54 0.59 8.37 -23.70
N TYR A 55 0.93 7.85 -24.88
CA TYR A 55 -0.05 7.60 -25.95
C TYR A 55 -1.05 6.50 -25.58
N PRO A 56 -2.34 6.63 -25.94
CA PRO A 56 -2.97 7.80 -26.56
C PRO A 56 -3.18 8.93 -25.55
N ALA A 57 -2.96 10.17 -25.98
CA ALA A 57 -3.04 11.38 -25.16
C ALA A 57 -4.49 11.64 -24.67
N ALA A 58 -4.88 10.99 -23.58
CA ALA A 58 -6.16 11.22 -22.92
C ALA A 58 -5.99 11.15 -21.40
N ALA A 59 -6.34 12.27 -20.73
CA ALA A 59 -6.22 12.53 -19.29
C ALA A 59 -4.79 12.41 -18.72
N ALA A 60 -4.48 13.21 -17.70
CA ALA A 60 -3.23 13.07 -16.96
C ALA A 60 -3.22 11.72 -16.23
N LEU A 61 -2.65 10.70 -16.86
CA LEU A 61 -2.47 9.39 -16.27
C LEU A 61 -1.49 9.51 -15.11
N VAL A 62 -1.77 8.82 -14.02
CA VAL A 62 -0.94 8.86 -12.81
C VAL A 62 -0.11 7.59 -12.76
N TYR A 63 1.18 7.73 -12.48
CA TYR A 63 2.16 6.66 -12.38
C TYR A 63 2.82 6.68 -11.01
N THR A 64 3.41 5.56 -10.58
CA THR A 64 4.13 5.50 -9.32
C THR A 64 5.61 5.87 -9.52
N ASN A 65 6.13 6.72 -8.65
CA ASN A 65 7.54 7.08 -8.59
C ASN A 65 8.31 6.20 -7.58
N LYS A 66 7.67 5.16 -7.05
CA LYS A 66 8.32 4.27 -6.07
C LYS A 66 9.39 3.39 -6.70
N TYR A 67 9.15 2.94 -7.92
CA TYR A 67 10.06 2.10 -8.70
C TYR A 67 10.40 2.85 -9.98
N LEU A 68 11.52 3.56 -10.00
CA LEU A 68 11.98 4.40 -11.11
C LEU A 68 13.19 3.82 -11.85
N ASN A 69 13.99 3.00 -11.16
CA ASN A 69 15.21 2.46 -11.70
C ASN A 69 14.92 1.31 -12.67
N ALA A 70 15.72 1.26 -13.73
CA ALA A 70 15.62 0.31 -14.84
C ALA A 70 16.06 -1.11 -14.48
N SER A 71 16.82 -1.26 -13.40
CA SER A 71 17.58 -2.49 -13.13
C SER A 71 18.00 -2.65 -11.68
N ALA A 72 17.71 -1.68 -10.79
CA ALA A 72 18.26 -1.68 -9.43
C ALA A 72 17.23 -1.42 -8.31
N ASP A 73 15.94 -1.32 -8.65
CA ASP A 73 14.91 -1.18 -7.62
C ASP A 73 14.49 -2.55 -7.11
N TYR A 74 14.85 -2.84 -5.87
CA TYR A 74 14.45 -4.05 -5.17
C TYR A 74 12.99 -3.96 -4.72
N VAL A 75 12.30 -5.11 -4.72
CA VAL A 75 10.97 -5.24 -4.14
C VAL A 75 11.12 -5.61 -2.67
N PRO A 76 10.82 -4.70 -1.73
CA PRO A 76 10.80 -5.07 -0.32
C PRO A 76 9.67 -6.07 -0.07
N ILE A 77 10.01 -7.22 0.51
CA ILE A 77 9.00 -8.18 1.00
C ILE A 77 8.49 -7.72 2.37
N HIS A 78 9.40 -7.32 3.25
CA HIS A 78 9.09 -6.72 4.55
C HIS A 78 10.05 -5.58 4.86
N ARG A 79 9.53 -4.52 5.47
CA ARG A 79 10.34 -3.41 6.00
C ARG A 79 10.08 -3.21 7.47
N TYR A 80 11.05 -2.63 8.17
CA TYR A 80 10.90 -2.37 9.60
C TYR A 80 9.68 -1.49 9.94
N SER A 81 9.32 -0.54 9.07
CA SER A 81 8.10 0.28 9.27
C SER A 81 6.81 -0.55 9.20
N GLU A 82 6.75 -1.61 8.38
CA GLU A 82 5.63 -2.54 8.38
C GLU A 82 5.53 -3.27 9.73
N VAL A 83 6.65 -3.76 10.26
CA VAL A 83 6.72 -4.45 11.56
C VAL A 83 6.24 -3.54 12.69
N LEU A 84 6.71 -2.28 12.71
CA LEU A 84 6.27 -1.30 13.71
C LEU A 84 4.76 -1.03 13.62
N LEU A 85 4.22 -0.90 12.40
CA LEU A 85 2.79 -0.65 12.22
C LEU A 85 1.94 -1.89 12.52
N ASN A 86 2.40 -3.11 12.20
CA ASN A 86 1.75 -4.36 12.60
C ASN A 86 1.69 -4.48 14.13
N ARG A 87 2.79 -4.15 14.82
CA ARG A 87 2.85 -4.14 16.29
C ARG A 87 1.93 -3.07 16.87
N ALA A 88 1.92 -1.85 16.31
CA ALA A 88 1.03 -0.79 16.73
C ALA A 88 -0.44 -1.19 16.59
N GLU A 89 -0.81 -1.78 15.46
CA GLU A 89 -2.16 -2.28 15.20
C GLU A 89 -2.56 -3.36 16.21
N ALA A 90 -1.70 -4.36 16.45
CA ALA A 90 -1.96 -5.41 17.42
C ALA A 90 -2.16 -4.87 18.84
N LEU A 91 -1.30 -3.94 19.29
CA LEU A 91 -1.42 -3.31 20.61
C LEU A 91 -2.71 -2.49 20.73
N ALA A 92 -3.07 -1.75 19.69
CA ALA A 92 -4.34 -1.03 19.65
C ALA A 92 -5.52 -2.00 19.72
N GLN A 93 -5.48 -3.13 19.01
CA GLN A 93 -6.51 -4.18 19.01
C GLN A 93 -6.63 -4.91 20.36
N LEU A 94 -5.55 -5.09 21.11
CA LEU A 94 -5.57 -5.73 22.43
C LEU A 94 -6.04 -4.80 23.55
N ALA A 95 -5.85 -3.49 23.40
CA ALA A 95 -6.21 -2.53 24.43
C ALA A 95 -7.73 -2.41 24.62
N THR A 96 -8.16 -2.04 25.83
CA THR A 96 -9.55 -1.67 26.15
C THR A 96 -9.86 -0.21 25.77
N GLY A 97 -8.85 0.63 25.65
CA GLY A 97 -8.93 2.04 25.24
C GLY A 97 -7.80 2.42 24.27
N VAL A 98 -7.43 3.70 24.25
CA VAL A 98 -6.32 4.18 23.41
C VAL A 98 -4.98 3.72 24.01
N SER A 99 -4.25 2.88 23.28
CA SER A 99 -2.94 2.39 23.71
C SER A 99 -1.83 3.44 23.46
N THR A 100 -1.19 3.91 24.53
CA THR A 100 -0.03 4.82 24.45
C THR A 100 1.15 4.20 23.71
N ASP A 101 1.37 2.90 23.85
CA ASP A 101 2.44 2.19 23.14
C ASP A 101 2.19 2.14 21.63
N ALA A 102 0.94 1.88 21.21
CA ALA A 102 0.57 1.91 19.81
C ALA A 102 0.71 3.33 19.21
N VAL A 103 0.34 4.37 19.96
CA VAL A 103 0.58 5.78 19.56
C VAL A 103 2.07 6.06 19.38
N THR A 104 2.91 5.54 20.27
CA THR A 104 4.36 5.71 20.21
C THR A 104 4.94 5.09 18.93
N LEU A 105 4.58 3.84 18.63
CA LEU A 105 5.02 3.15 17.41
C LEU A 105 4.50 3.82 16.13
N LEU A 106 3.26 4.31 16.14
CA LEU A 106 2.71 5.10 15.02
C LEU A 106 3.55 6.36 14.77
N ASN A 107 3.91 7.10 15.83
CA ASN A 107 4.74 8.29 15.72
C ASN A 107 6.16 8.00 15.22
N GLN A 108 6.75 6.85 15.57
CA GLN A 108 8.08 6.46 15.06
C GLN A 108 8.10 6.38 13.53
N VAL A 109 7.05 5.83 12.92
CA VAL A 109 6.95 5.76 11.45
C VAL A 109 6.60 7.13 10.87
N ARG A 110 5.56 7.78 11.41
CA ARG A 110 5.05 9.06 10.89
C ARG A 110 6.11 10.17 10.87
N SER A 111 6.93 10.26 11.92
CA SER A 111 7.93 11.33 12.09
C SER A 111 9.07 11.31 11.06
N ARG A 112 9.30 10.19 10.36
CA ARG A 112 10.27 10.15 9.25
C ARG A 112 9.80 10.94 8.03
N SER A 113 8.50 10.92 7.77
CA SER A 113 7.88 11.51 6.58
C SER A 113 7.23 12.86 6.85
N VAL A 114 6.75 13.08 8.07
CA VAL A 114 6.10 14.32 8.50
C VAL A 114 7.01 15.06 9.48
N PRO A 115 7.39 16.32 9.19
CA PRO A 115 8.26 17.08 10.09
C PRO A 115 7.56 17.37 11.42
N SER A 116 8.32 17.29 12.51
CA SER A 116 7.85 17.70 13.84
C SER A 116 7.83 19.23 13.93
N ILE A 117 6.66 19.82 13.69
CA ILE A 117 6.42 21.26 13.80
C ILE A 117 5.09 21.51 14.51
N PRO A 118 4.83 22.72 15.05
CA PRO A 118 3.59 23.01 15.76
C PRO A 118 2.31 22.74 14.96
N ALA A 119 2.35 22.89 13.63
CA ALA A 119 1.21 22.57 12.76
C ALA A 119 0.94 21.06 12.62
N TYR A 120 1.91 20.21 12.96
CA TYR A 120 1.84 18.75 12.85
C TYR A 120 2.41 18.08 14.11
N PRO A 121 1.80 18.33 15.29
CA PRO A 121 2.29 17.74 16.53
C PRO A 121 2.30 16.21 16.44
N ALA A 122 3.16 15.59 17.23
CA ALA A 122 3.11 14.14 17.43
C ALA A 122 1.74 13.77 18.00
N TYR A 123 1.25 12.59 17.63
CA TYR A 123 0.01 12.08 18.22
C TYR A 123 0.19 11.80 19.71
N THR A 124 -0.85 12.07 20.49
CA THR A 124 -0.93 11.71 21.90
C THR A 124 -2.13 10.78 22.11
N ALA A 125 -2.11 9.96 23.15
CA ALA A 125 -3.24 9.09 23.46
C ALA A 125 -4.53 9.89 23.71
N ALA A 126 -4.43 11.01 24.41
CA ALA A 126 -5.55 11.93 24.64
C ALA A 126 -6.09 12.59 23.36
N GLY A 127 -5.30 12.62 22.27
CA GLY A 127 -5.72 13.15 20.97
C GLY A 127 -6.63 12.21 20.18
N PHE A 128 -6.83 10.97 20.62
CA PHE A 128 -7.74 10.01 19.98
C PHE A 128 -9.03 9.87 20.78
N ALA A 129 -10.16 10.03 20.10
CA ALA A 129 -11.48 9.89 20.71
C ALA A 129 -11.79 8.45 21.16
N SER A 130 -11.15 7.46 20.55
CA SER A 130 -11.37 6.04 20.87
C SER A 130 -10.21 5.17 20.38
N LYS A 131 -10.17 3.92 20.86
CA LYS A 131 -9.34 2.85 20.29
C LYS A 131 -9.52 2.71 18.78
N GLN A 132 -10.77 2.76 18.30
CA GLN A 132 -11.06 2.62 16.88
C GLN A 132 -10.47 3.77 16.06
N ALA A 133 -10.52 5.01 16.59
CA ALA A 133 -9.88 6.16 15.95
C ALA A 133 -8.36 5.99 15.82
N LEU A 134 -7.71 5.38 16.82
CA LEU A 134 -6.29 5.03 16.75
C LEU A 134 -6.02 3.95 15.68
N ILE A 135 -6.83 2.89 15.64
CA ILE A 135 -6.70 1.83 14.62
C ILE A 135 -6.85 2.42 13.21
N ASP A 136 -7.85 3.28 12.98
CA ASP A 136 -8.04 3.92 11.68
C ASP A 136 -6.86 4.83 11.30
N ALA A 137 -6.26 5.53 12.26
CA ALA A 137 -5.05 6.31 12.02
C ALA A 137 -3.83 5.42 11.69
N ILE A 138 -3.70 4.25 12.32
CA ILE A 138 -2.65 3.26 12.00
C ILE A 138 -2.86 2.71 10.58
N LEU A 139 -4.07 2.30 10.23
CA LEU A 139 -4.38 1.81 8.87
C LEU A 139 -4.18 2.88 7.81
N PHE A 140 -4.47 4.13 8.15
CA PHE A 140 -4.20 5.25 7.27
C PHE A 140 -2.69 5.44 7.07
N GLU A 141 -1.90 5.43 8.15
CA GLU A 141 -0.44 5.54 8.04
C GLU A 141 0.17 4.36 7.28
N ARG A 142 -0.35 3.13 7.44
CA ARG A 142 0.01 1.97 6.61
C ARG A 142 -0.25 2.21 5.12
N ARG A 143 -1.40 2.78 4.77
CA ARG A 143 -1.72 3.13 3.37
C ARG A 143 -0.68 4.09 2.79
N LEU A 144 -0.24 5.09 3.57
CA LEU A 144 0.73 6.08 3.12
C LEU A 144 2.15 5.51 3.04
N GLU A 145 2.59 4.81 4.09
CA GLU A 145 3.97 4.32 4.23
C GLU A 145 4.27 3.14 3.30
N LEU A 146 3.29 2.26 3.11
CA LEU A 146 3.42 1.00 2.36
C LEU A 146 2.77 1.09 0.96
N ALA A 147 2.53 2.31 0.48
CA ALA A 147 1.92 2.54 -0.82
C ALA A 147 2.70 1.81 -1.93
N PHE A 148 1.99 1.11 -2.81
CA PHE A 148 2.55 0.35 -3.95
C PHE A 148 3.44 -0.85 -3.60
N GLU A 149 3.42 -1.35 -2.36
CA GLU A 149 4.16 -2.56 -1.95
C GLU A 149 3.25 -3.81 -1.81
N GLY A 150 2.00 -3.76 -2.32
CA GLY A 150 1.10 -4.91 -2.32
C GLY A 150 0.28 -5.14 -1.04
N HIS A 151 0.45 -4.34 0.02
CA HIS A 151 -0.28 -4.54 1.28
C HIS A 151 -1.76 -4.11 1.24
N ARG A 152 -2.12 -3.12 0.42
CA ARG A 152 -3.44 -2.45 0.51
C ARG A 152 -4.62 -3.40 0.38
N TYR A 153 -4.53 -4.37 -0.52
CA TYR A 153 -5.59 -5.36 -0.74
C TYR A 153 -5.86 -6.17 0.54
N TYR A 154 -4.80 -6.73 1.12
CA TYR A 154 -4.87 -7.55 2.33
C TYR A 154 -5.29 -6.74 3.56
N ASP A 155 -4.80 -5.50 3.69
CA ASP A 155 -5.24 -4.56 4.73
C ASP A 155 -6.75 -4.32 4.67
N LEU A 156 -7.37 -4.30 3.49
CA LEU A 156 -8.81 -4.09 3.36
C LEU A 156 -9.60 -5.35 3.66
N MET A 157 -9.15 -6.50 3.15
CA MET A 157 -9.80 -7.79 3.38
C MET A 157 -9.87 -8.12 4.87
N ARG A 158 -8.79 -7.90 5.62
CA ARG A 158 -8.80 -8.18 7.08
C ARG A 158 -9.73 -7.26 7.87
N TYR A 159 -10.02 -6.06 7.36
CA TYR A 159 -10.98 -5.12 7.96
C TYR A 159 -12.38 -5.20 7.36
N LYS A 160 -12.66 -6.21 6.53
CA LYS A 160 -13.96 -6.38 5.85
C LYS A 160 -14.37 -5.17 5.01
N ARG A 161 -13.39 -4.53 4.36
CA ARG A 161 -13.58 -3.35 3.51
C ARG A 161 -13.44 -3.74 2.04
N SER A 162 -14.29 -3.18 1.18
CA SER A 162 -14.30 -3.50 -0.25
C SER A 162 -13.14 -2.84 -1.02
N PRO A 163 -12.47 -3.57 -1.93
CA PRO A 163 -11.63 -2.98 -2.96
C PRO A 163 -12.48 -2.26 -4.01
N SER A 164 -11.89 -1.49 -4.93
CA SER A 164 -12.70 -0.76 -5.93
C SER A 164 -13.50 -1.64 -6.85
N ARG A 165 -12.97 -2.81 -7.23
CA ARG A 165 -13.52 -3.61 -8.31
C ARG A 165 -14.52 -4.68 -7.84
N PHE A 166 -14.48 -5.04 -6.56
CA PHE A 166 -15.29 -6.10 -5.98
C PHE A 166 -15.69 -5.71 -4.57
N SER A 167 -16.82 -6.23 -4.09
CA SER A 167 -17.22 -6.06 -2.70
C SER A 167 -16.42 -6.99 -1.78
N TYR A 168 -16.27 -6.65 -0.51
CA TYR A 168 -15.80 -7.63 0.48
C TYR A 168 -16.74 -8.84 0.48
N GLY A 169 -16.17 -10.04 0.47
CA GLY A 169 -16.91 -11.30 0.40
C GLY A 169 -17.38 -11.69 -0.99
N ASP A 170 -17.05 -10.92 -2.03
CA ASP A 170 -17.28 -11.32 -3.42
C ASP A 170 -16.50 -12.62 -3.72
N GLN A 171 -17.16 -13.58 -4.36
CA GLN A 171 -16.59 -14.87 -4.72
C GLN A 171 -15.35 -14.72 -5.60
N LYS A 172 -15.31 -13.68 -6.44
CA LYS A 172 -14.16 -13.39 -7.32
C LYS A 172 -13.05 -12.57 -6.67
N ALA A 173 -13.14 -12.30 -5.37
CA ALA A 173 -12.04 -11.71 -4.60
C ALA A 173 -10.87 -12.69 -4.39
N VAL A 174 -11.10 -13.98 -4.54
CA VAL A 174 -10.05 -15.01 -4.55
C VAL A 174 -9.77 -15.40 -5.99
N PHE A 175 -8.50 -15.53 -6.38
CA PHE A 175 -8.14 -15.99 -7.72
C PHE A 175 -8.60 -17.43 -7.96
N PRO A 176 -8.94 -17.82 -9.20
CA PRO A 176 -9.25 -19.21 -9.50
C PRO A 176 -8.04 -20.10 -9.23
N ILE A 177 -8.30 -21.32 -8.79
CA ILE A 177 -7.32 -22.39 -8.86
C ILE A 177 -6.99 -22.61 -10.35
N PRO A 178 -5.71 -22.68 -10.75
CA PRO A 178 -5.34 -22.89 -12.14
C PRO A 178 -6.05 -24.10 -12.74
N LEU A 179 -6.55 -23.93 -13.98
CA LEU A 179 -7.35 -24.97 -14.65
C LEU A 179 -6.58 -26.30 -14.76
N VAL A 180 -5.28 -26.22 -15.09
CA VAL A 180 -4.40 -27.40 -15.18
C VAL A 180 -4.39 -28.19 -13.88
N ASP A 181 -4.34 -27.51 -12.72
CA ASP A 181 -4.30 -28.18 -11.42
C ASP A 181 -5.63 -28.91 -11.15
N THR A 182 -6.77 -28.26 -11.43
CA THR A 182 -8.10 -28.87 -11.27
C THR A 182 -8.37 -30.03 -12.21
N GLN A 183 -7.77 -30.05 -13.40
CA GLN A 183 -7.88 -31.15 -14.35
C GLN A 183 -7.01 -32.34 -13.96
N GLN A 184 -5.83 -32.08 -13.38
CA GLN A 184 -4.88 -33.12 -12.96
C GLN A 184 -5.27 -33.78 -11.64
N ASN A 185 -5.90 -33.03 -10.73
CA ASN A 185 -6.33 -33.56 -9.44
C ASN A 185 -7.84 -33.40 -9.27
N PRO A 186 -8.63 -34.47 -9.45
CA PRO A 186 -10.09 -34.42 -9.33
C PRO A 186 -10.58 -34.12 -7.89
N ASN A 187 -9.69 -34.16 -6.90
CA ASN A 187 -10.02 -33.76 -5.52
C ASN A 187 -9.89 -32.24 -5.29
N LEU A 188 -9.32 -31.47 -6.23
CA LEU A 188 -9.28 -30.02 -6.13
C LEU A 188 -10.62 -29.43 -6.55
N VAL A 189 -11.34 -28.87 -5.57
CA VAL A 189 -12.59 -28.14 -5.80
C VAL A 189 -12.26 -26.67 -6.09
N GLN A 190 -12.80 -26.15 -7.19
CA GLN A 190 -12.61 -24.76 -7.59
C GLN A 190 -13.15 -23.78 -6.54
N ASN A 191 -12.52 -22.60 -6.45
CA ASN A 191 -13.03 -21.50 -5.65
C ASN A 191 -14.42 -21.07 -6.15
N PRO A 192 -15.37 -20.72 -5.26
CA PRO A 192 -16.69 -20.28 -5.67
C PRO A 192 -16.63 -19.17 -6.73
N GLY A 193 -17.51 -19.24 -7.73
CA GLY A 193 -17.62 -18.23 -8.80
C GLY A 193 -16.72 -18.44 -10.03
N TYR A 194 -15.97 -19.55 -10.10
CA TYR A 194 -15.15 -19.96 -11.24
C TYR A 194 -15.46 -21.38 -11.70
#